data_AF-A0A7V8E822-F1
#
_entry.id   AF-A0A7V8E822-F1
#
_cell.length_a   1.000
_cell.length_b   1.000
_cell.length_c   1.000
_cell.angle_alpha   90.00
_cell.angle_beta   90.00
_cell.angle_gamma   90.00
#
_symmetry.space_group_name_H-M   'P 1'
#
loop_
_entity.id
_entity.type
_entity.pdbx_description
1 polymer ?
#
loop_
_entity_poly.entity_id
_entity_poly.type
_entity_poly.pdbx_seq_one_letter_code
_entity_poly.pdbx_strand_id
1 'polypeptide(L)'
;MIAKPPVVPVKRLKVPVIIPICVGVLGVVIALMVYLKHLASMPRVEKFLVRPEKFVVDFAKSEGLHDQATGGGKDPKTGAAIKGIKGTFLKGMRERDWGMMASGMAKGFRARFPGVAEGKDVPDGLIRIRQYEAADLKGELDQDKFIAVMKEHIGPWAAVERAVWRSFEFLAEPDEDRAFLSAHFQLAGILPDGGRADFQAVIQARVNREGDAWKVKHLGLVEGWRAESSFAPFSDITDQVGLAFNESEERRKIAQELINERGVVTNGGLTVADFNHDGFPDVLAASIHNDAVLFTNDGQGGFTRGPVVNRPEECGYTWLCVDLDGDGVEELVSSQILSYEGNKAKGALYKRKGDTWALQPEALVFPIGPGERDLSIQGIVPHDIDGNGLLDLFFCVYSNRNSKGPKYNRVMAFDGADNHLFMNKGHLAFTEESEARGIRGTQYTYVAKFWDFDFDGDTDLFEGNDFGPNHLWLNDGKGRFSDATDHIFDADSNYTMGVTVADWDNTGAWSMYISNMYSHAGNRIIPLMKGVKSETKELGMLLARGNQMYEYVPAGRQWIESGVKRGVNWADWAWACLFWDPDNDGDRDLFVADGYTTNSDPKTPDY
;
A
#
# COMPACT_ATOMS: atom_id res chain seq x y z
N MET A 1 7.27 -23.14 -48.89
CA MET A 1 6.25 -22.07 -48.75
C MET A 1 5.29 -22.51 -47.66
N ILE A 2 5.45 -21.98 -46.45
CA ILE A 2 4.52 -22.20 -45.34
C ILE A 2 4.00 -20.80 -45.00
N ALA A 3 2.69 -20.62 -45.15
CA ALA A 3 2.03 -19.33 -45.04
C ALA A 3 2.02 -18.85 -43.57
N LYS A 4 2.33 -17.57 -43.36
CA LYS A 4 2.13 -16.90 -42.07
C LYS A 4 0.62 -16.83 -41.77
N PRO A 5 0.19 -17.03 -40.52
CA PRO A 5 -1.21 -16.84 -40.13
C PRO A 5 -1.60 -15.36 -40.27
N PRO A 6 -2.89 -15.06 -40.56
CA PRO A 6 -3.36 -13.70 -40.78
C PRO A 6 -3.31 -12.89 -39.49
N VAL A 7 -2.74 -11.69 -39.58
CA VAL A 7 -2.82 -10.66 -38.53
C VAL A 7 -4.25 -10.12 -38.54
N VAL A 8 -5.03 -10.46 -37.51
CA VAL A 8 -6.31 -9.81 -37.24
C VAL A 8 -6.00 -8.42 -36.67
N PRO A 9 -6.46 -7.32 -37.27
CA PRO A 9 -6.27 -6.00 -36.69
C PRO A 9 -7.11 -5.89 -35.42
N VAL A 10 -6.44 -5.80 -34.27
CA VAL A 10 -7.07 -5.38 -33.01
C VAL A 10 -7.59 -3.96 -33.23
N LYS A 11 -8.92 -3.81 -33.30
CA LYS A 11 -9.53 -2.49 -33.16
C LYS A 11 -9.12 -1.95 -31.80
N ARG A 12 -8.36 -0.86 -31.77
CA ARG A 12 -8.13 -0.08 -30.55
C ARG A 12 -9.50 0.40 -30.04
N LEU A 13 -10.07 -0.30 -29.07
CA LEU A 13 -11.02 0.34 -28.17
C LEU A 13 -10.24 1.44 -27.43
N LYS A 14 -10.71 2.68 -27.53
CA LYS A 14 -10.32 3.73 -26.59
C LYS A 14 -11.03 3.40 -25.27
N VAL A 15 -10.42 2.54 -24.47
CA VAL A 15 -10.82 2.38 -23.06
C VAL A 15 -9.99 3.41 -22.29
N PRO A 16 -10.59 4.41 -21.61
CA PRO A 16 -9.84 5.19 -20.64
C PRO A 16 -9.28 4.24 -19.57
N VAL A 17 -8.05 4.50 -19.11
CA VAL A 17 -7.50 3.77 -17.96
C VAL A 17 -8.30 4.20 -16.73
N ILE A 18 -9.34 3.43 -16.39
CA ILE A 18 -10.15 3.66 -15.19
C ILE A 18 -9.55 2.82 -14.07
N ILE A 19 -8.93 3.49 -13.10
CA ILE A 19 -8.46 2.88 -11.87
C ILE A 19 -9.49 3.24 -10.78
N PRO A 20 -10.31 2.30 -10.28
CA PRO A 20 -11.05 2.53 -9.05
C PRO A 20 -10.04 2.50 -7.89
N ILE A 21 -9.67 3.68 -7.39
CA ILE A 21 -8.69 3.86 -6.31
C ILE A 21 -9.44 4.29 -5.05
N CYS A 22 -9.53 3.40 -4.06
CA CYS A 22 -9.85 3.79 -2.70
C CYS A 22 -8.54 4.20 -1.98
N VAL A 23 -8.50 5.43 -1.48
CA VAL A 23 -7.49 6.03 -0.56
C VAL A 23 -6.03 6.08 -1.06
N GLY A 24 -5.60 7.25 -1.58
CA GLY A 24 -4.25 7.76 -1.30
C GLY A 24 -3.21 7.90 -2.43
N VAL A 25 -3.49 7.63 -3.71
CA VAL A 25 -2.40 7.52 -4.72
C VAL A 25 -2.31 8.64 -5.77
N LEU A 26 -3.25 9.58 -5.86
CA LEU A 26 -3.34 10.39 -7.08
C LEU A 26 -2.55 11.72 -7.10
N GLY A 27 -1.81 12.06 -6.04
CA GLY A 27 -0.96 13.27 -6.05
C GLY A 27 0.10 13.27 -7.15
N VAL A 28 0.43 12.11 -7.72
CA VAL A 28 1.58 11.96 -8.63
C VAL A 28 1.20 11.85 -10.12
N VAL A 29 -0.05 11.47 -10.45
CA VAL A 29 -0.53 11.44 -11.86
C VAL A 29 -0.70 12.87 -12.41
N ILE A 30 -0.95 13.84 -11.54
CA ILE A 30 -1.14 15.26 -11.88
C ILE A 30 0.13 15.88 -12.48
N ALA A 31 1.31 15.41 -12.09
CA ALA A 31 2.57 15.89 -12.67
C ALA A 31 2.81 15.37 -14.11
N LEU A 32 2.29 14.18 -14.45
CA LEU A 32 2.61 13.52 -15.72
C LEU A 32 1.85 14.13 -16.92
N MET A 33 0.63 14.62 -16.72
CA MET A 33 -0.15 15.25 -17.80
C MET A 33 0.44 16.58 -18.25
N VAL A 34 1.14 17.29 -17.35
CA VAL A 34 1.87 18.52 -17.66
C VAL A 34 3.21 18.23 -18.37
N TYR A 35 3.80 17.05 -18.18
CA TYR A 35 5.17 16.73 -18.64
C TYR A 35 5.24 15.98 -19.99
N LEU A 36 4.16 15.30 -20.42
CA LEU A 36 4.15 14.42 -21.60
C LEU A 36 4.29 15.10 -22.98
N LYS A 37 4.60 16.40 -23.04
CA LYS A 37 4.87 17.10 -24.30
C LYS A 37 6.37 17.31 -24.63
N HIS A 38 7.30 16.73 -23.87
CA HIS A 38 8.74 17.02 -24.05
C HIS A 38 9.72 15.86 -24.25
N LEU A 39 9.33 14.58 -24.14
CA LEU A 39 10.29 13.46 -24.13
C LEU A 39 10.14 12.45 -25.28
N ALA A 40 10.04 12.95 -26.52
CA ALA A 40 10.15 12.11 -27.72
C ALA A 40 11.60 12.05 -28.24
N SER A 41 12.58 11.45 -27.53
CA SER A 41 13.91 11.20 -28.14
C SER A 41 14.90 10.22 -27.46
N MET A 42 14.52 9.27 -26.59
CA MET A 42 15.52 8.37 -25.96
C MET A 42 15.46 6.90 -26.44
N PRO A 43 16.62 6.24 -26.69
CA PRO A 43 16.68 4.87 -27.18
C PRO A 43 16.61 3.84 -26.04
N ARG A 44 15.87 2.76 -26.31
CA ARG A 44 15.64 1.59 -25.45
C ARG A 44 16.94 0.90 -25.02
N VAL A 45 17.03 0.52 -23.75
CA VAL A 45 18.07 -0.38 -23.20
C VAL A 45 17.40 -1.63 -22.62
N GLU A 46 17.99 -2.80 -22.86
CA GLU A 46 17.46 -4.11 -22.51
C GLU A 46 17.67 -4.48 -21.03
N LYS A 47 16.58 -4.97 -20.42
CA LYS A 47 16.40 -5.83 -19.22
C LYS A 47 17.65 -6.33 -18.48
N PHE A 48 17.66 -6.27 -17.13
CA PHE A 48 18.10 -7.38 -16.25
C PHE A 48 17.54 -7.29 -14.81
N LEU A 49 16.85 -8.35 -14.38
CA LEU A 49 16.33 -8.60 -13.03
C LEU A 49 17.44 -8.74 -11.96
N VAL A 50 17.37 -7.94 -10.89
CA VAL A 50 18.08 -8.20 -9.63
C VAL A 50 17.31 -9.28 -8.88
N ARG A 51 18.01 -10.35 -8.45
CA ARG A 51 17.40 -11.52 -7.79
C ARG A 51 17.45 -11.39 -6.26
N PRO A 52 16.31 -11.25 -5.56
CA PRO A 52 16.23 -11.24 -4.09
C PRO A 52 16.07 -12.66 -3.50
N GLU A 53 16.52 -13.71 -4.21
CA GLU A 53 16.22 -15.12 -3.89
C GLU A 53 16.76 -15.64 -2.54
N LYS A 54 17.59 -14.88 -1.83
CA LYS A 54 18.18 -15.28 -0.55
C LYS A 54 17.52 -14.71 0.70
N PHE A 55 16.75 -13.63 0.60
CA PHE A 55 16.09 -12.97 1.73
C PHE A 55 15.17 -13.94 2.53
N VAL A 56 14.58 -14.91 1.83
CA VAL A 56 13.62 -15.87 2.38
C VAL A 56 14.27 -17.13 2.93
N VAL A 57 15.40 -17.53 2.36
CA VAL A 57 16.02 -18.82 2.69
C VAL A 57 16.63 -18.78 4.09
N ASP A 58 17.13 -17.64 4.55
CA ASP A 58 17.71 -17.53 5.89
C ASP A 58 16.67 -17.19 6.99
N PHE A 59 15.54 -16.57 6.64
CA PHE A 59 14.38 -16.46 7.55
C PHE A 59 13.76 -17.85 7.82
N ALA A 60 13.61 -18.68 6.77
CA ALA A 60 13.11 -20.06 6.89
C ALA A 60 14.15 -21.07 7.44
N LYS A 61 15.46 -20.86 7.21
CA LYS A 61 16.53 -21.73 7.77
C LYS A 61 16.87 -21.44 9.23
N SER A 62 16.34 -20.35 9.81
CA SER A 62 16.48 -20.09 11.24
C SER A 62 15.68 -21.06 12.12
N GLU A 63 14.82 -21.90 11.52
CA GLU A 63 14.23 -23.10 12.14
C GLU A 63 15.28 -24.22 12.35
N GLY A 64 16.23 -23.98 13.25
CA GLY A 64 17.33 -24.92 13.46
C GLY A 64 18.13 -24.75 14.75
N LEU A 65 17.70 -23.92 15.69
CA LEU A 65 18.27 -23.87 17.04
C LEU A 65 17.21 -24.22 18.08
N HIS A 66 17.03 -25.54 18.24
CA HIS A 66 16.35 -26.12 19.39
C HIS A 66 17.13 -25.87 20.69
N ASP A 67 16.34 -25.57 21.72
CA ASP A 67 16.52 -25.88 23.15
C ASP A 67 17.85 -25.53 23.83
N GLN A 68 17.83 -24.46 24.64
CA GLN A 68 17.86 -24.56 26.10
C GLN A 68 17.76 -23.19 26.77
N ALA A 69 16.83 -23.07 27.73
CA ALA A 69 16.85 -22.19 28.91
C ALA A 69 16.76 -20.65 28.63
N THR A 70 15.88 -19.84 29.20
CA THR A 70 15.07 -19.89 30.43
C THR A 70 13.83 -19.01 30.30
N GLY A 71 12.83 -19.19 31.19
CA GLY A 71 11.72 -18.26 31.44
C GLY A 71 12.19 -16.81 31.61
N GLY A 72 11.36 -15.78 31.47
CA GLY A 72 9.94 -15.64 31.64
C GLY A 72 9.66 -14.13 31.74
N GLY A 73 8.40 -13.73 31.58
CA GLY A 73 7.96 -12.37 31.88
C GLY A 73 8.38 -11.30 30.88
N LYS A 74 7.50 -10.30 30.72
CA LYS A 74 7.93 -8.97 30.32
C LYS A 74 8.91 -8.49 31.39
N ASP A 75 10.21 -8.68 31.21
CA ASP A 75 11.17 -8.00 32.07
C ASP A 75 11.23 -6.52 31.63
N PRO A 76 10.74 -5.57 32.45
CA PRO A 76 10.89 -4.14 32.16
C PRO A 76 12.36 -3.72 31.94
N LYS A 77 13.35 -4.50 32.40
CA LYS A 77 14.77 -4.25 32.11
C LYS A 77 15.12 -4.46 30.63
N THR A 78 14.49 -5.40 29.92
CA THR A 78 14.74 -5.64 28.49
C THR A 78 14.28 -4.48 27.60
N GLY A 79 13.11 -3.90 27.91
CA GLY A 79 12.61 -2.72 27.22
C GLY A 79 13.46 -1.47 27.48
N ALA A 80 13.92 -1.31 28.74
CA ALA A 80 14.83 -0.24 29.12
C ALA A 80 16.21 -0.37 28.44
N ALA A 81 16.73 -1.58 28.29
CA ALA A 81 17.99 -1.88 27.61
C ALA A 81 17.98 -1.39 26.15
N ILE A 82 16.97 -1.81 25.38
CA ILE A 82 16.79 -1.42 23.98
C ILE A 82 16.61 0.09 23.86
N LYS A 83 15.83 0.71 24.75
CA LYS A 83 15.60 2.16 24.76
C LYS A 83 16.88 2.94 25.07
N GLY A 84 17.71 2.44 25.99
CA GLY A 84 19.02 3.03 26.34
C GLY A 84 20.01 2.98 25.17
N ILE A 85 20.19 1.80 24.56
CA ILE A 85 21.07 1.64 23.40
C ILE A 85 20.63 2.55 22.26
N LYS A 86 19.34 2.55 21.91
CA LYS A 86 18.78 3.44 20.88
C LYS A 86 19.00 4.90 21.20
N GLY A 87 18.71 5.30 22.44
CA GLY A 87 18.79 6.69 22.89
C GLY A 87 20.19 7.29 22.81
N THR A 88 21.23 6.48 22.94
CA THR A 88 22.63 6.93 22.87
C THR A 88 23.23 6.72 21.48
N PHE A 89 23.14 5.49 20.94
CA PHE A 89 23.77 5.12 19.68
C PHE A 89 23.09 5.77 18.46
N LEU A 90 21.76 5.65 18.32
CA LEU A 90 21.04 6.23 17.18
C LEU A 90 20.97 7.74 17.24
N LYS A 91 20.72 8.28 18.44
CA LYS A 91 20.69 9.73 18.63
C LYS A 91 22.05 10.35 18.28
N GLY A 92 23.14 9.67 18.63
CA GLY A 92 24.49 10.10 18.27
C GLY A 92 24.69 10.16 16.76
N MET A 93 24.17 9.18 16.01
CA MET A 93 24.18 9.23 14.54
C MET A 93 23.28 10.34 13.98
N ARG A 94 22.04 10.46 14.47
CA ARG A 94 21.09 11.49 14.03
C ARG A 94 21.62 12.91 14.23
N GLU A 95 22.23 13.16 15.39
CA GLU A 95 22.78 14.47 15.77
C GLU A 95 24.24 14.64 15.35
N ARG A 96 24.87 13.61 14.75
CA ARG A 96 26.30 13.54 14.43
C ARG A 96 27.21 13.79 15.64
N ASP A 97 26.71 13.46 16.83
CA ASP A 97 27.49 13.39 18.04
C ASP A 97 28.16 12.02 18.13
N TRP A 98 29.34 11.93 17.51
CA TRP A 98 30.16 10.72 17.48
C TRP A 98 30.66 10.31 18.86
N GLY A 99 30.80 11.26 19.80
CA GLY A 99 31.16 10.98 21.18
C GLY A 99 30.02 10.27 21.91
N MET A 100 28.80 10.77 21.73
CA MET A 100 27.60 10.10 22.24
C MET A 100 27.42 8.73 21.60
N MET A 101 27.57 8.61 20.28
CA MET A 101 27.51 7.32 19.59
C MET A 101 28.55 6.33 20.14
N ALA A 102 29.80 6.77 20.32
CA ALA A 102 30.88 5.98 20.92
C ALA A 102 30.56 5.52 22.34
N SER A 103 29.92 6.37 23.15
CA SER A 103 29.53 6.02 24.52
C SER A 103 28.49 4.89 24.60
N GLY A 104 27.73 4.68 23.52
CA GLY A 104 26.80 3.56 23.35
C GLY A 104 27.48 2.23 22.99
N MET A 105 28.80 2.21 22.76
CA MET A 105 29.58 1.03 22.43
C MET A 105 30.43 0.57 23.63
N ALA A 106 30.49 -0.73 23.85
CA ALA A 106 31.21 -1.37 24.94
C ALA A 106 32.73 -1.29 24.73
N LYS A 107 33.50 -1.43 25.81
CA LYS A 107 34.97 -1.49 25.70
C LYS A 107 35.37 -2.68 24.82
N GLY A 108 36.21 -2.46 23.81
CA GLY A 108 36.60 -3.52 22.87
C GLY A 108 35.48 -3.92 21.89
N PHE A 109 34.62 -2.97 21.53
CA PHE A 109 33.65 -3.09 20.45
C PHE A 109 34.28 -3.64 19.16
N ARG A 110 33.53 -4.48 18.45
CA ARG A 110 33.86 -4.99 17.13
C ARG A 110 32.65 -4.88 16.20
N ALA A 111 32.90 -4.60 14.92
CA ALA A 111 31.86 -4.64 13.91
C ALA A 111 32.32 -5.30 12.61
N ARG A 112 31.37 -5.92 11.90
CA ARG A 112 31.49 -6.22 10.47
C ARG A 112 30.42 -5.40 9.75
N PHE A 113 30.84 -4.35 9.08
CA PHE A 113 29.95 -3.39 8.47
C PHE A 113 30.60 -2.81 7.21
N PRO A 114 29.85 -2.62 6.11
CA PRO A 114 30.43 -2.17 4.85
C PRO A 114 30.78 -0.68 4.87
N GLY A 115 31.89 -0.34 4.22
CA GLY A 115 32.12 1.02 3.72
C GLY A 115 31.16 1.37 2.58
N VAL A 116 31.00 2.66 2.27
CA VAL A 116 30.04 3.12 1.23
C VAL A 116 30.33 2.51 -0.14
N ALA A 117 31.60 2.35 -0.49
CA ALA A 117 32.03 1.83 -1.79
C ALA A 117 32.14 0.29 -1.85
N GLU A 118 31.94 -0.43 -0.74
CA GLU A 118 32.18 -1.88 -0.68
C GLU A 118 31.03 -2.72 -1.25
N GLY A 119 29.87 -2.09 -1.49
CA GLY A 119 28.69 -2.75 -2.04
C GLY A 119 28.76 -2.97 -3.55
N LYS A 120 28.03 -3.98 -4.02
CA LYS A 120 27.82 -4.25 -5.44
C LYS A 120 26.89 -3.18 -6.01
N ASP A 121 27.34 -2.47 -7.03
CA ASP A 121 26.49 -1.51 -7.76
C ASP A 121 25.35 -2.29 -8.44
N VAL A 122 24.13 -1.82 -8.23
CA VAL A 122 22.94 -2.24 -8.94
C VAL A 122 22.69 -1.19 -10.02
N PRO A 123 22.77 -1.55 -11.31
CA PRO A 123 22.50 -0.61 -12.40
C PRO A 123 21.07 -0.09 -12.31
N ASP A 124 20.95 1.22 -12.21
CA ASP A 124 19.69 1.94 -12.22
C ASP A 124 19.97 3.32 -12.85
N GLY A 125 19.07 3.77 -13.73
CA GLY A 125 19.26 4.95 -14.56
C GLY A 125 19.05 6.27 -13.82
N LEU A 126 18.41 6.23 -12.66
CA LEU A 126 17.88 7.40 -11.95
C LEU A 126 18.42 7.50 -10.53
N ILE A 127 18.57 6.36 -9.86
CA ILE A 127 19.10 6.26 -8.50
C ILE A 127 20.35 5.38 -8.48
N ARG A 128 21.34 5.76 -7.68
CA ARG A 128 22.51 4.90 -7.44
C ARG A 128 22.17 3.94 -6.31
N ILE A 129 22.00 2.66 -6.63
CA ILE A 129 21.79 1.61 -5.63
C ILE A 129 23.07 0.78 -5.45
N ARG A 130 23.44 0.53 -4.19
CA ARG A 130 24.48 -0.43 -3.81
C ARG A 130 23.91 -1.47 -2.86
N GLN A 131 24.16 -2.75 -3.13
CA GLN A 131 23.77 -3.87 -2.28
C GLN A 131 24.97 -4.39 -1.47
N TYR A 132 24.73 -4.77 -0.22
CA TYR A 132 25.71 -5.28 0.73
C TYR A 132 25.27 -6.63 1.29
N GLU A 133 26.19 -7.57 1.35
CA GLU A 133 25.96 -8.92 1.83
C GLU A 133 27.03 -9.27 2.86
N ALA A 134 26.66 -9.92 3.96
CA ALA A 134 27.61 -10.33 5.01
C ALA A 134 28.81 -11.13 4.48
N ALA A 135 28.57 -11.94 3.45
CA ALA A 135 29.60 -12.78 2.83
C ALA A 135 30.69 -11.98 2.10
N ASP A 136 30.39 -10.75 1.68
CA ASP A 136 31.30 -9.89 0.93
C ASP A 136 32.07 -8.91 1.82
N LEU A 137 31.72 -8.80 3.11
CA LEU A 137 32.33 -7.87 4.07
C LEU A 137 33.76 -8.26 4.44
N LYS A 138 34.65 -7.27 4.50
CA LYS A 138 36.09 -7.47 4.74
C LYS A 138 36.49 -7.07 6.16
N GLY A 139 37.06 -8.03 6.89
CA GLY A 139 37.71 -7.78 8.18
C GLY A 139 36.74 -7.37 9.30
N GLU A 140 37.30 -7.17 10.50
CA GLU A 140 36.57 -6.56 11.62
C GLU A 140 37.04 -5.13 11.86
N LEU A 141 36.08 -4.27 12.15
CA LEU A 141 36.26 -2.89 12.54
C LEU A 141 36.31 -2.79 14.06
N ASP A 142 37.29 -2.05 14.58
CA ASP A 142 37.24 -1.54 15.95
C ASP A 142 36.32 -0.31 16.02
N GLN A 143 36.16 0.25 17.23
CA GLN A 143 35.28 1.40 17.46
C GLN A 143 35.60 2.60 16.56
N ASP A 144 36.87 2.97 16.45
CA ASP A 144 37.29 4.15 15.68
C ASP A 144 37.05 3.95 14.19
N LYS A 145 37.36 2.76 13.66
CA LYS A 145 37.10 2.42 12.25
C LYS A 145 35.61 2.35 11.94
N PHE A 146 34.80 1.79 12.82
CA PHE A 146 33.36 1.75 12.63
C PHE A 146 32.75 3.16 12.64
N ILE A 147 33.18 4.03 13.56
CA ILE A 147 32.77 5.44 13.55
C ILE A 147 33.21 6.13 12.26
N ALA A 148 34.40 5.84 11.74
CA ALA A 148 34.86 6.36 10.46
C ALA A 148 33.97 5.90 9.29
N VAL A 149 33.57 4.62 9.26
CA VAL A 149 32.61 4.08 8.28
C VAL A 149 31.25 4.78 8.40
N MET A 150 30.72 4.98 9.61
CA MET A 150 29.45 5.70 9.77
C MET A 150 29.56 7.17 9.35
N LYS A 151 30.70 7.82 9.60
CA LYS A 151 31.00 9.16 9.07
C LYS A 151 31.06 9.17 7.55
N GLU A 152 31.50 8.10 6.90
CA GLU A 152 31.47 8.01 5.44
C GLU A 152 30.02 7.93 4.93
N HIS A 153 29.19 7.09 5.56
CA HIS A 153 27.78 6.90 5.16
C HIS A 153 26.94 8.17 5.24
N ILE A 154 27.05 8.93 6.35
CA ILE A 154 26.17 10.09 6.63
C ILE A 154 26.90 11.43 6.76
N GLY A 155 28.24 11.44 6.74
CA GLY A 155 29.04 12.66 6.82
C GLY A 155 28.78 13.67 5.70
N PRO A 156 28.65 13.26 4.42
CA PRO A 156 28.34 14.21 3.37
C PRO A 156 26.91 14.73 3.46
N TRP A 157 26.00 14.14 4.23
CA TRP A 157 24.60 14.56 4.22
C TRP A 157 24.46 15.99 4.76
N ALA A 158 23.53 16.77 4.25
CA ALA A 158 23.12 18.04 4.85
C ALA A 158 22.39 17.80 6.18
N ALA A 159 21.54 16.76 6.25
CA ALA A 159 20.81 16.39 7.46
C ALA A 159 20.56 14.87 7.52
N VAL A 160 20.47 14.31 8.72
CA VAL A 160 19.94 12.96 8.97
C VAL A 160 18.50 13.12 9.45
N GLU A 161 17.53 12.81 8.59
CA GLU A 161 16.11 12.95 8.91
C GLU A 161 15.62 11.75 9.72
N ARG A 162 16.12 10.55 9.38
CA ARG A 162 15.70 9.29 9.97
C ARG A 162 16.92 8.48 10.40
N ALA A 163 16.89 8.01 11.65
CA ALA A 163 17.84 7.04 12.18
C ALA A 163 17.04 6.03 13.02
N VAL A 164 16.86 4.83 12.49
CA VAL A 164 15.92 3.84 13.01
C VAL A 164 16.67 2.55 13.33
N TRP A 165 16.28 1.96 14.47
CA TRP A 165 16.63 0.59 14.86
C TRP A 165 15.33 -0.07 15.31
N ARG A 166 14.83 -1.04 14.55
CA ARG A 166 13.64 -1.82 14.89
C ARG A 166 14.07 -3.27 15.17
N SER A 167 14.25 -3.60 16.46
CA SER A 167 14.59 -4.95 16.89
C SER A 167 13.40 -5.88 16.73
N PHE A 168 13.59 -6.96 15.98
CA PHE A 168 12.59 -8.02 15.81
C PHE A 168 12.97 -9.30 16.56
N GLU A 169 14.23 -9.41 17.02
CA GLU A 169 14.67 -10.46 17.93
C GLU A 169 15.47 -9.85 19.09
N PHE A 170 15.27 -10.35 20.31
CA PHE A 170 16.07 -9.99 21.48
C PHE A 170 16.09 -11.16 22.46
N LEU A 171 17.29 -11.69 22.72
CA LEU A 171 17.51 -12.85 23.56
C LEU A 171 18.53 -12.49 24.64
N ALA A 172 18.08 -12.28 25.88
CA ALA A 172 18.97 -12.13 27.02
C ALA A 172 19.58 -13.48 27.40
N GLU A 173 20.87 -13.51 27.71
CA GLU A 173 21.52 -14.67 28.31
C GLU A 173 21.02 -14.89 29.75
N PRO A 174 21.18 -16.09 30.34
CA PRO A 174 20.68 -16.40 31.69
C PRO A 174 21.22 -15.50 32.82
N ASP A 175 22.35 -14.82 32.58
CA ASP A 175 22.94 -13.86 33.52
C ASP A 175 22.30 -12.46 33.46
N GLU A 176 21.42 -12.21 32.49
CA GLU A 176 20.78 -10.91 32.19
C GLU A 176 21.75 -9.74 31.93
N ASP A 177 23.05 -10.00 31.83
CA ASP A 177 24.08 -8.98 31.59
C ASP A 177 24.56 -8.97 30.14
N ARG A 178 24.11 -9.95 29.34
CA ARG A 178 24.39 -10.07 27.92
C ARG A 178 23.10 -10.35 27.16
N ALA A 179 23.02 -9.86 25.94
CA ALA A 179 21.94 -10.21 25.04
C ALA A 179 22.37 -10.22 23.58
N PHE A 180 21.69 -11.04 22.80
CA PHE A 180 21.72 -11.03 21.35
C PHE A 180 20.46 -10.35 20.81
N LEU A 181 20.57 -9.66 19.68
CA LEU A 181 19.41 -9.07 19.01
C LEU A 181 19.61 -9.06 17.49
N SER A 182 18.50 -9.19 16.77
CA SER A 182 18.39 -8.95 15.33
C SER A 182 17.47 -7.76 15.09
N ALA A 183 17.84 -6.89 14.16
CA ALA A 183 17.12 -5.65 13.93
C ALA A 183 17.22 -5.13 12.50
N HIS A 184 16.16 -4.43 12.08
CA HIS A 184 16.26 -3.53 10.96
C HIS A 184 16.90 -2.22 11.39
N PHE A 185 17.84 -1.74 10.59
CA PHE A 185 18.59 -0.51 10.78
C PHE A 185 18.41 0.35 9.54
N GLN A 186 17.97 1.60 9.74
CA GLN A 186 17.82 2.56 8.64
C GLN A 186 18.43 3.91 8.99
N LEU A 187 19.11 4.49 8.01
CA LEU A 187 19.53 5.87 7.99
C LEU A 187 19.00 6.51 6.72
N ALA A 188 18.25 7.60 6.82
CA ALA A 188 17.82 8.38 5.66
C ALA A 188 18.04 9.87 5.89
N GLY A 189 18.35 10.60 4.81
CA GLY A 189 18.63 12.02 4.90
C GLY A 189 18.83 12.71 3.55
N ILE A 190 19.26 13.97 3.65
CA ILE A 190 19.41 14.90 2.54
C ILE A 190 20.90 15.02 2.19
N LEU A 191 21.25 14.97 0.91
CA LEU A 191 22.60 15.20 0.38
C LEU A 191 22.89 16.71 0.22
N PRO A 192 24.15 17.16 0.08
CA PRO A 192 24.50 18.60 -0.02
C PRO A 192 23.84 19.33 -1.18
N ASP A 193 23.54 18.62 -2.26
CA ASP A 193 22.90 19.11 -3.48
C ASP A 193 21.37 19.08 -3.40
N GLY A 194 20.79 18.69 -2.26
CA GLY A 194 19.35 18.51 -2.08
C GLY A 194 18.84 17.12 -2.48
N GLY A 195 19.72 16.24 -2.97
CA GLY A 195 19.41 14.84 -3.21
C GLY A 195 19.01 14.07 -1.95
N ARG A 196 18.56 12.83 -2.10
CA ARG A 196 18.15 11.95 -0.98
C ARG A 196 19.07 10.74 -0.91
N ALA A 197 19.32 10.26 0.30
CA ALA A 197 19.98 8.99 0.51
C ALA A 197 19.24 8.16 1.56
N ASP A 198 19.11 6.86 1.31
CA ASP A 198 18.58 5.87 2.24
C ASP A 198 19.54 4.69 2.33
N PHE A 199 19.87 4.29 3.55
CA PHE A 199 20.62 3.09 3.86
C PHE A 199 19.75 2.22 4.73
N GLN A 200 19.43 1.02 4.26
CA GLN A 200 18.66 0.04 5.01
C GLN A 200 19.46 -1.25 5.16
N ALA A 201 19.42 -1.85 6.34
CA ALA A 201 20.12 -3.09 6.61
C ALA A 201 19.41 -3.94 7.66
N VAL A 202 19.59 -5.24 7.56
CA VAL A 202 19.39 -6.16 8.67
C VAL A 202 20.72 -6.30 9.40
N ILE A 203 20.70 -6.06 10.70
CA ILE A 203 21.86 -6.18 11.58
C ILE A 203 21.62 -7.18 12.68
N GLN A 204 22.69 -7.84 13.11
CA GLN A 204 22.75 -8.61 14.34
C GLN A 204 23.71 -7.94 15.31
N ALA A 205 23.32 -7.82 16.57
CA ALA A 205 24.15 -7.24 17.60
C ALA A 205 24.22 -8.09 18.86
N ARG A 206 25.39 -8.11 19.48
CA ARG A 206 25.55 -8.53 20.88
C ARG A 206 25.71 -7.29 21.73
N VAL A 207 24.95 -7.24 22.82
CA VAL A 207 24.95 -6.12 23.76
C VAL A 207 25.30 -6.62 25.15
N ASN A 208 26.07 -5.83 25.87
CA ASN A 208 26.50 -6.13 27.22
C ASN A 208 26.06 -5.01 28.15
N ARG A 209 25.78 -5.35 29.40
CA ARG A 209 25.58 -4.39 30.48
C ARG A 209 26.93 -3.97 31.05
N GLU A 210 27.19 -2.66 31.06
CA GLU A 210 28.35 -2.04 31.70
C GLU A 210 27.84 -1.01 32.72
N GLY A 211 27.79 -1.40 34.00
CA GLY A 211 27.13 -0.61 35.05
C GLY A 211 25.61 -0.57 34.86
N ASP A 212 25.04 0.63 34.81
CA ASP A 212 23.60 0.83 34.56
C ASP A 212 23.24 0.98 33.07
N ALA A 213 24.23 0.94 32.17
CA ALA A 213 24.03 1.14 30.74
C ALA A 213 24.20 -0.16 29.95
N TRP A 214 23.34 -0.35 28.96
CA TRP A 214 23.51 -1.37 27.93
C TRP A 214 24.29 -0.78 26.76
N LYS A 215 25.28 -1.52 26.28
CA LYS A 215 26.17 -1.08 25.21
C LYS A 215 26.36 -2.15 24.16
N VAL A 216 26.51 -1.72 22.91
CA VAL A 216 26.78 -2.61 21.79
C VAL A 216 28.21 -3.12 21.89
N LYS A 217 28.40 -4.43 21.90
CA LYS A 217 29.71 -5.10 21.97
C LYS A 217 30.13 -5.64 20.60
N HIS A 218 29.20 -6.23 19.87
CA HIS A 218 29.42 -6.68 18.49
C HIS A 218 28.27 -6.21 17.62
N LEU A 219 28.56 -5.77 16.39
CA LEU A 219 27.54 -5.41 15.39
C LEU A 219 27.94 -5.97 14.03
N GLY A 220 27.09 -6.81 13.45
CA GLY A 220 27.29 -7.37 12.12
C GLY A 220 26.13 -6.96 11.20
N LEU A 221 26.46 -6.47 10.01
CA LEU A 221 25.50 -6.43 8.92
C LEU A 221 25.27 -7.87 8.41
N VAL A 222 24.01 -8.25 8.23
CA VAL A 222 23.59 -9.49 7.59
C VAL A 222 23.46 -9.23 6.09
N GLU A 223 22.67 -8.23 5.75
CA GLU A 223 22.48 -7.72 4.40
C GLU A 223 21.99 -6.28 4.48
N GLY A 224 22.07 -5.55 3.37
CA GLY A 224 21.51 -4.23 3.28
C GLY A 224 21.68 -3.63 1.90
N TRP A 225 21.14 -2.43 1.72
CA TRP A 225 21.31 -1.65 0.52
C TRP A 225 21.40 -0.17 0.85
N ARG A 226 21.98 0.59 -0.07
CA ARG A 226 22.06 2.04 -0.03
C ARG A 226 21.58 2.57 -1.36
N ALA A 227 20.58 3.43 -1.34
CA ALA A 227 20.13 4.18 -2.50
C ALA A 227 20.50 5.65 -2.33
N GLU A 228 20.97 6.28 -3.39
CA GLU A 228 21.17 7.72 -3.49
C GLU A 228 20.49 8.24 -4.74
N SER A 229 19.78 9.36 -4.62
CA SER A 229 19.29 10.12 -5.76
C SER A 229 19.84 11.53 -5.70
N SER A 230 20.39 12.03 -6.81
CA SER A 230 20.82 13.43 -6.94
C SER A 230 19.66 14.40 -7.19
N PHE A 231 18.43 13.90 -7.27
CA PHE A 231 17.23 14.70 -7.41
C PHE A 231 16.11 14.11 -6.53
N ALA A 232 15.25 14.96 -5.98
CA ALA A 232 14.00 14.47 -5.42
C ALA A 232 13.09 14.10 -6.60
N PRO A 233 12.66 12.84 -6.76
CA PRO A 233 11.81 12.45 -7.90
C PRO A 233 10.47 13.20 -7.89
N PHE A 234 10.04 13.64 -6.70
CA PHE A 234 8.84 14.44 -6.51
C PHE A 234 9.15 15.64 -5.63
N SER A 235 8.56 16.78 -5.97
CA SER A 235 8.48 17.96 -5.10
C SER A 235 7.02 18.26 -4.80
N ASP A 236 6.71 18.61 -3.56
CA ASP A 236 5.37 19.07 -3.20
C ASP A 236 5.13 20.47 -3.77
N ILE A 237 4.17 20.56 -4.70
CA ILE A 237 3.72 21.80 -5.33
C ILE A 237 2.24 22.08 -5.05
N THR A 238 1.61 21.35 -4.12
CA THR A 238 0.17 21.33 -3.89
C THR A 238 -0.41 22.74 -3.72
N ASP A 239 0.23 23.57 -2.89
CA ASP A 239 -0.18 24.96 -2.66
C ASP A 239 0.06 25.85 -3.89
N GLN A 240 1.12 25.59 -4.68
CA GLN A 240 1.47 26.39 -5.86
C GLN A 240 0.46 26.20 -7.00
N VAL A 241 -0.09 24.99 -7.11
CA VAL A 241 -1.04 24.62 -8.17
C VAL A 241 -2.49 24.70 -7.73
N GLY A 242 -2.79 25.09 -6.48
CA GLY A 242 -4.16 25.27 -6.02
C GLY A 242 -4.92 23.99 -5.63
N LEU A 243 -4.21 22.88 -5.37
CA LEU A 243 -4.79 21.58 -4.97
C LEU A 243 -5.01 21.43 -3.46
N ALA A 244 -5.11 22.54 -2.73
CA ALA A 244 -5.34 22.50 -1.29
C ALA A 244 -6.78 22.05 -0.96
N PHE A 245 -6.91 20.87 -0.36
CA PHE A 245 -8.22 20.30 0.01
C PHE A 245 -8.84 20.92 1.27
N ASN A 246 -8.04 21.39 2.23
CA ASN A 246 -8.53 22.07 3.44
C ASN A 246 -8.75 23.58 3.23
N GLU A 247 -9.92 24.07 3.62
CA GLU A 247 -10.44 25.40 3.26
C GLU A 247 -9.87 26.60 4.04
N SER A 248 -9.19 26.39 5.17
CA SER A 248 -8.56 27.51 5.87
C SER A 248 -7.33 27.10 6.66
N GLU A 249 -6.40 28.05 6.81
CA GLU A 249 -5.21 27.88 7.64
C GLU A 249 -5.63 27.54 9.09
N GLU A 250 -6.75 28.10 9.58
CA GLU A 250 -7.31 27.74 10.89
C GLU A 250 -7.82 26.30 10.93
N ARG A 251 -8.58 25.81 9.93
CA ARG A 251 -9.01 24.40 9.89
C ARG A 251 -7.82 23.45 9.83
N ARG A 252 -6.79 23.80 9.05
CA ARG A 252 -5.53 23.03 8.99
C ARG A 252 -4.85 22.99 10.35
N LYS A 253 -4.79 24.12 11.07
CA LYS A 253 -4.25 24.18 12.44
C LYS A 253 -5.08 23.36 13.42
N ILE A 254 -6.41 23.46 13.38
CA ILE A 254 -7.32 22.68 14.25
C ILE A 254 -7.18 21.18 13.98
N ALA A 255 -7.19 20.77 12.71
CA ALA A 255 -6.97 19.38 12.33
C ALA A 255 -5.61 18.89 12.83
N GLN A 256 -4.56 19.70 12.68
CA GLN A 256 -3.23 19.38 13.18
C GLN A 256 -3.18 19.31 14.71
N GLU A 257 -3.88 20.19 15.43
CA GLU A 257 -4.02 20.15 16.88
C GLU A 257 -4.76 18.90 17.34
N LEU A 258 -5.84 18.52 16.65
CA LEU A 258 -6.55 17.26 16.91
C LEU A 258 -5.65 16.05 16.68
N ILE A 259 -4.89 16.00 15.57
CA ILE A 259 -3.91 14.94 15.30
C ILE A 259 -2.90 14.84 16.43
N ASN A 260 -2.34 15.98 16.84
CA ASN A 260 -1.39 16.05 17.95
C ASN A 260 -2.02 15.58 19.29
N GLU A 261 -3.33 15.74 19.46
CA GLU A 261 -4.15 15.28 20.60
C GLU A 261 -4.83 13.90 20.38
N ARG A 262 -4.44 13.16 19.33
CA ARG A 262 -4.93 11.80 18.96
C ARG A 262 -6.38 11.72 18.44
N GLY A 263 -6.89 12.80 17.87
CA GLY A 263 -8.11 12.81 17.08
C GLY A 263 -7.84 12.29 15.66
N VAL A 264 -8.58 11.27 15.24
CA VAL A 264 -8.48 10.71 13.88
C VAL A 264 -9.42 11.49 12.96
N VAL A 265 -8.89 11.99 11.84
CA VAL A 265 -9.70 12.51 10.74
C VAL A 265 -9.70 11.45 9.65
N THR A 266 -10.81 10.73 9.45
CA THR A 266 -10.90 9.68 8.43
C THR A 266 -11.29 10.20 7.03
N ASN A 267 -10.99 9.35 6.03
CA ASN A 267 -10.67 9.58 4.61
C ASN A 267 -11.85 9.84 3.65
N GLY A 268 -11.55 10.10 2.36
CA GLY A 268 -12.46 9.91 1.22
C GLY A 268 -11.69 9.68 -0.09
N GLY A 269 -12.40 9.49 -1.20
CA GLY A 269 -11.84 9.06 -2.50
C GLY A 269 -11.35 10.21 -3.40
N LEU A 270 -10.55 9.85 -4.41
CA LEU A 270 -10.12 10.74 -5.50
C LEU A 270 -10.60 10.16 -6.84
N THR A 271 -11.14 11.03 -7.70
CA THR A 271 -11.57 10.68 -9.06
C THR A 271 -10.92 11.63 -10.04
N VAL A 272 -10.35 11.10 -11.12
CA VAL A 272 -9.79 11.90 -12.21
C VAL A 272 -10.62 11.69 -13.45
N ALA A 273 -11.12 12.78 -14.01
CA ALA A 273 -11.80 12.79 -15.29
C ALA A 273 -11.76 14.21 -15.84
N ASP A 274 -12.06 14.37 -17.13
CA ASP A 274 -12.28 15.69 -17.72
C ASP A 274 -13.73 16.14 -17.41
N PHE A 275 -13.95 16.77 -16.25
CA PHE A 275 -15.29 17.10 -15.75
C PHE A 275 -15.92 18.29 -16.48
N ASN A 276 -15.17 19.06 -17.26
CA ASN A 276 -15.71 20.16 -18.06
C ASN A 276 -15.56 19.95 -19.59
N HIS A 277 -14.97 18.83 -20.02
CA HIS A 277 -14.71 18.45 -21.42
C HIS A 277 -13.82 19.48 -22.14
N ASP A 278 -12.89 20.12 -21.43
CA ASP A 278 -11.94 21.07 -22.02
C ASP A 278 -10.65 20.39 -22.53
N GLY A 279 -10.53 19.07 -22.35
CA GLY A 279 -9.40 18.26 -22.74
C GLY A 279 -8.33 18.11 -21.65
N PHE A 280 -8.53 18.70 -20.46
CA PHE A 280 -7.63 18.62 -19.33
C PHE A 280 -8.28 17.88 -18.16
N PRO A 281 -7.62 16.83 -17.63
CA PRO A 281 -8.21 16.10 -16.51
C PRO A 281 -8.25 16.92 -15.22
N ASP A 282 -9.43 16.91 -14.61
CA ASP A 282 -9.78 17.51 -13.34
C ASP A 282 -9.69 16.47 -12.21
N VAL A 283 -9.72 16.95 -10.97
CA VAL A 283 -9.65 16.08 -9.79
C VAL A 283 -10.83 16.33 -8.88
N LEU A 284 -11.64 15.31 -8.65
CA LEU A 284 -12.67 15.30 -7.62
C LEU A 284 -12.10 14.64 -6.36
N ALA A 285 -12.11 15.36 -5.24
CA ALA A 285 -11.73 14.86 -3.93
C ALA A 285 -12.93 14.84 -2.98
N ALA A 286 -13.17 13.69 -2.34
CA ALA A 286 -14.24 13.52 -1.36
C ALA A 286 -13.65 13.32 0.04
N SER A 287 -14.41 13.72 1.06
CA SER A 287 -14.13 13.41 2.46
C SER A 287 -15.41 13.00 3.16
N ILE A 288 -15.32 11.99 4.03
CA ILE A 288 -16.45 11.61 4.86
C ILE A 288 -16.90 12.78 5.74
N HIS A 289 -18.21 12.88 5.93
CA HIS A 289 -18.85 13.82 6.86
C HIS A 289 -18.70 15.31 6.55
N ASN A 290 -18.09 15.70 5.42
CA ASN A 290 -17.81 17.10 5.09
C ASN A 290 -18.30 17.48 3.68
N ASP A 291 -17.45 17.32 2.65
CA ASP A 291 -17.59 17.95 1.34
C ASP A 291 -16.95 17.08 0.23
N ALA A 292 -17.49 17.18 -0.98
CA ALA A 292 -16.82 16.77 -2.22
C ALA A 292 -16.47 18.00 -3.05
N VAL A 293 -15.22 18.05 -3.50
CA VAL A 293 -14.60 19.24 -4.10
C VAL A 293 -14.06 18.86 -5.47
N LEU A 294 -14.45 19.64 -6.48
CA LEU A 294 -13.89 19.54 -7.82
C LEU A 294 -12.75 20.54 -7.94
N PHE A 295 -11.59 20.08 -8.38
CA PHE A 295 -10.46 20.89 -8.79
C PHE A 295 -10.39 20.87 -10.30
N THR A 296 -10.85 21.97 -10.93
CA THR A 296 -10.83 22.12 -12.38
C THR A 296 -9.44 22.56 -12.83
N ASN A 297 -8.84 21.82 -13.76
CA ASN A 297 -7.54 22.08 -14.34
C ASN A 297 -7.61 23.22 -15.35
N ASP A 298 -6.68 24.17 -15.30
CA ASP A 298 -6.62 25.31 -16.22
C ASP A 298 -5.85 25.00 -17.52
N GLY A 299 -5.38 23.76 -17.68
CA GLY A 299 -4.57 23.29 -18.81
C GLY A 299 -3.12 23.77 -18.80
N GLN A 300 -2.72 24.53 -17.78
CA GLN A 300 -1.36 25.02 -17.54
C GLN A 300 -0.74 24.37 -16.28
N GLY A 301 -1.44 23.43 -15.66
CA GLY A 301 -1.04 22.72 -14.45
C GLY A 301 -1.52 23.39 -13.16
N GLY A 302 -2.35 24.43 -13.25
CA GLY A 302 -3.06 25.02 -12.11
C GLY A 302 -4.47 24.46 -11.96
N PHE A 303 -4.98 24.50 -10.74
CA PHE A 303 -6.29 23.99 -10.36
C PHE A 303 -7.12 25.06 -9.66
N THR A 304 -8.39 25.16 -10.07
CA THR A 304 -9.38 26.01 -9.43
C THR A 304 -10.37 25.15 -8.66
N ARG A 305 -10.50 25.42 -7.36
CA ARG A 305 -11.47 24.77 -6.48
C ARG A 305 -12.90 25.20 -6.80
N GLY A 306 -13.82 24.24 -6.90
CA GLY A 306 -15.25 24.45 -7.09
C GLY A 306 -16.10 23.31 -6.53
N PRO A 307 -17.42 23.47 -6.47
CA PRO A 307 -18.33 22.38 -6.12
C PRO A 307 -18.37 21.33 -7.24
N VAL A 308 -18.59 20.06 -6.88
CA VAL A 308 -18.83 18.98 -7.86
C VAL A 308 -20.30 18.99 -8.28
N VAL A 309 -21.17 18.95 -7.28
CA VAL A 309 -22.63 19.01 -7.36
C VAL A 309 -23.15 19.99 -6.31
N ASN A 310 -24.30 20.62 -6.55
CA ASN A 310 -24.90 21.61 -5.65
C ASN A 310 -25.51 21.01 -4.36
N ARG A 311 -25.01 19.87 -3.85
CA ARG A 311 -25.49 19.20 -2.62
C ARG A 311 -24.35 18.58 -1.81
N PRO A 312 -23.55 19.40 -1.10
CA PRO A 312 -22.45 18.94 -0.25
C PRO A 312 -22.85 17.88 0.79
N GLU A 313 -24.09 17.93 1.27
CA GLU A 313 -24.66 17.04 2.29
C GLU A 313 -24.96 15.60 1.82
N GLU A 314 -24.81 15.30 0.52
CA GLU A 314 -25.11 13.99 -0.09
C GLU A 314 -23.84 13.23 -0.55
N CYS A 315 -22.66 13.53 -0.01
CA CYS A 315 -21.39 12.99 -0.53
C CYS A 315 -21.02 11.61 0.05
N GLY A 316 -20.87 10.61 -0.84
CA GLY A 316 -20.33 9.28 -0.52
C GLY A 316 -18.80 9.22 -0.46
N TYR A 317 -18.26 8.09 0.01
CA TYR A 317 -16.82 7.81 0.10
C TYR A 317 -16.11 7.91 -1.25
N THR A 318 -16.74 7.37 -2.29
CA THR A 318 -16.14 7.14 -3.61
C THR A 318 -17.05 7.68 -4.69
N TRP A 319 -16.44 8.27 -5.72
CA TRP A 319 -17.11 8.75 -6.92
C TRP A 319 -16.50 8.09 -8.14
N LEU A 320 -17.35 7.73 -9.09
CA LEU A 320 -16.97 7.21 -10.39
C LEU A 320 -17.45 8.20 -11.46
N CYS A 321 -16.59 8.49 -12.43
CA CYS A 321 -16.92 9.27 -13.62
C CYS A 321 -16.61 8.40 -14.84
N VAL A 322 -17.65 7.90 -15.52
CA VAL A 322 -17.51 6.97 -16.65
C VAL A 322 -18.73 7.03 -17.55
N ASP A 323 -18.53 6.82 -18.85
CA ASP A 323 -19.61 6.68 -19.84
C ASP A 323 -20.37 5.36 -19.61
N LEU A 324 -21.60 5.45 -19.11
CA LEU A 324 -22.43 4.29 -18.76
C LEU A 324 -23.47 3.97 -19.82
N ASP A 325 -23.86 4.91 -20.67
CA ASP A 325 -24.84 4.67 -21.74
C ASP A 325 -24.24 4.59 -23.15
N GLY A 326 -22.93 4.73 -23.26
CA GLY A 326 -22.16 4.59 -24.49
C GLY A 326 -22.30 5.80 -25.43
N ASP A 327 -22.76 6.94 -24.93
CA ASP A 327 -22.96 8.16 -25.72
C ASP A 327 -21.66 8.99 -25.88
N GLY A 328 -20.58 8.57 -25.25
CA GLY A 328 -19.28 9.25 -25.26
C GLY A 328 -19.18 10.40 -24.25
N VAL A 329 -20.15 10.53 -23.34
CA VAL A 329 -20.18 11.48 -22.23
C VAL A 329 -20.27 10.71 -20.91
N GLU A 330 -19.44 11.09 -19.95
CA GLU A 330 -19.38 10.40 -18.67
C GLU A 330 -20.56 10.75 -17.74
N GLU A 331 -21.10 9.73 -17.08
CA GLU A 331 -22.00 9.84 -15.94
C GLU A 331 -21.22 9.83 -14.62
N LEU A 332 -21.83 10.42 -13.58
CA LEU A 332 -21.33 10.31 -12.21
C LEU A 332 -22.12 9.29 -11.40
N VAL A 333 -21.40 8.45 -10.66
CA VAL A 333 -21.98 7.56 -9.64
C VAL A 333 -21.29 7.85 -8.31
N SER A 334 -22.08 8.08 -7.26
CA SER A 334 -21.56 8.22 -5.90
C SER A 334 -21.89 6.99 -5.07
N SER A 335 -21.00 6.65 -4.14
CA SER A 335 -21.22 5.56 -3.19
C SER A 335 -22.25 5.89 -2.10
N GLN A 336 -22.85 7.09 -2.15
CA GLN A 336 -23.93 7.48 -1.26
C GLN A 336 -25.25 6.77 -1.60
N ILE A 337 -25.93 6.25 -0.57
CA ILE A 337 -27.34 5.86 -0.66
C ILE A 337 -28.22 7.08 -0.36
N LEU A 338 -29.08 7.45 -1.30
CA LEU A 338 -29.93 8.63 -1.22
C LEU A 338 -31.14 8.42 -0.31
N SER A 339 -31.73 7.23 -0.35
CA SER A 339 -32.91 6.92 0.47
C SER A 339 -33.13 5.42 0.64
N TYR A 340 -33.92 5.09 1.66
CA TYR A 340 -34.36 3.74 1.96
C TYR A 340 -35.88 3.69 2.04
N GLU A 341 -36.51 2.89 1.18
CA GLU A 341 -37.97 2.77 1.07
C GLU A 341 -38.38 1.30 1.31
N GLY A 342 -38.81 0.99 2.54
CA GLY A 342 -39.11 -0.39 2.92
C GLY A 342 -37.85 -1.28 2.86
N ASN A 343 -37.86 -2.27 1.98
CA ASN A 343 -36.74 -3.19 1.72
C ASN A 343 -36.03 -2.84 0.40
N LYS A 344 -35.97 -1.54 0.07
CA LYS A 344 -35.23 -1.04 -1.09
C LYS A 344 -34.31 0.10 -0.71
N ALA A 345 -33.18 0.19 -1.39
CA ALA A 345 -32.28 1.34 -1.36
C ALA A 345 -32.24 2.00 -2.74
N LYS A 346 -31.96 3.31 -2.76
CA LYS A 346 -31.73 4.10 -3.99
C LYS A 346 -30.32 4.67 -3.99
N GLY A 347 -29.50 4.24 -4.94
CA GLY A 347 -28.15 4.76 -5.17
C GLY A 347 -28.14 6.09 -5.93
N ALA A 348 -26.99 6.76 -5.93
CA ALA A 348 -26.81 8.06 -6.56
C ALA A 348 -26.15 7.93 -7.94
N LEU A 349 -26.92 8.19 -9.01
CA LEU A 349 -26.43 8.30 -10.39
C LEU A 349 -26.85 9.64 -10.98
N TYR A 350 -25.94 10.34 -11.65
CA TYR A 350 -26.18 11.64 -12.26
C TYR A 350 -25.76 11.62 -13.73
N LYS A 351 -26.68 12.03 -14.61
CA LYS A 351 -26.39 12.27 -16.02
C LYS A 351 -25.96 13.72 -16.22
N ARG A 352 -24.97 13.93 -17.08
CA ARG A 352 -24.54 15.28 -17.46
C ARG A 352 -25.66 16.06 -18.14
N LYS A 353 -25.78 17.34 -17.82
CA LYS A 353 -26.69 18.30 -18.45
C LYS A 353 -25.96 19.63 -18.65
N GLY A 354 -25.24 19.76 -19.76
CA GLY A 354 -24.30 20.87 -19.99
C GLY A 354 -23.18 20.83 -18.95
N ASP A 355 -22.97 21.96 -18.26
CA ASP A 355 -21.95 22.07 -17.19
C ASP A 355 -22.53 21.67 -15.81
N THR A 356 -23.70 21.03 -15.78
CA THR A 356 -24.38 20.63 -14.54
C THR A 356 -24.74 19.15 -14.55
N TRP A 357 -25.17 18.64 -13.39
CA TRP A 357 -25.51 17.24 -13.19
C TRP A 357 -27.00 17.07 -12.84
N ALA A 358 -27.66 16.12 -13.49
CA ALA A 358 -29.06 15.79 -13.27
C ALA A 358 -29.19 14.39 -12.64
N LEU A 359 -29.68 14.34 -11.40
CA LEU A 359 -29.93 13.09 -10.69
C LEU A 359 -30.91 12.18 -11.46
N GLN A 360 -30.58 10.90 -11.54
CA GLN A 360 -31.39 9.81 -12.08
C GLN A 360 -31.88 8.92 -10.93
N PRO A 361 -32.92 9.33 -10.18
CA PRO A 361 -33.27 8.73 -8.89
C PRO A 361 -33.78 7.29 -8.97
N GLU A 362 -34.18 6.83 -10.16
CA GLU A 362 -34.72 5.49 -10.39
C GLU A 362 -33.74 4.59 -11.16
N ALA A 363 -32.53 5.06 -11.48
CA ALA A 363 -31.55 4.28 -12.23
C ALA A 363 -30.96 3.13 -11.40
N LEU A 364 -30.66 3.38 -10.12
CA LEU A 364 -30.03 2.43 -9.20
C LEU A 364 -30.95 2.13 -8.02
N VAL A 365 -31.99 1.34 -8.26
CA VAL A 365 -32.93 0.88 -7.21
C VAL A 365 -32.77 -0.61 -7.01
N PHE A 366 -32.49 -1.04 -5.78
CA PHE A 366 -32.18 -2.44 -5.48
C PHE A 366 -32.81 -2.92 -4.17
N PRO A 367 -33.09 -4.24 -4.05
CA PRO A 367 -33.58 -4.82 -2.82
C PRO A 367 -32.49 -4.84 -1.74
N ILE A 368 -32.90 -4.73 -0.49
CA ILE A 368 -32.07 -4.89 0.71
C ILE A 368 -32.81 -5.72 1.75
N GLY A 369 -32.08 -6.31 2.69
CA GLY A 369 -32.65 -7.09 3.78
C GLY A 369 -33.54 -6.26 4.72
N PRO A 370 -34.49 -6.91 5.43
CA PRO A 370 -35.34 -6.22 6.40
C PRO A 370 -34.53 -5.49 7.48
N GLY A 371 -34.74 -4.18 7.59
CA GLY A 371 -34.07 -3.34 8.60
C GLY A 371 -32.62 -2.96 8.26
N GLU A 372 -32.06 -3.45 7.16
CA GLU A 372 -30.75 -3.02 6.67
C GLU A 372 -30.79 -1.54 6.29
N ARG A 373 -29.88 -0.77 6.84
CA ARG A 373 -29.74 0.67 6.61
C ARG A 373 -28.27 1.03 6.72
N ASP A 374 -27.94 2.26 6.38
CA ASP A 374 -26.59 2.82 6.54
C ASP A 374 -25.53 1.96 5.84
N LEU A 375 -25.81 1.52 4.60
CA LEU A 375 -24.85 0.79 3.77
C LEU A 375 -23.60 1.64 3.56
N SER A 376 -22.44 1.08 3.92
CA SER A 376 -21.13 1.68 3.75
C SER A 376 -20.50 1.13 2.47
N ILE A 377 -20.76 1.79 1.35
CA ILE A 377 -20.17 1.43 0.05
C ILE A 377 -18.78 2.06 -0.05
N GLN A 378 -17.75 1.23 -0.03
CA GLN A 378 -16.34 1.66 -0.09
C GLN A 378 -15.85 1.80 -1.52
N GLY A 379 -16.28 0.92 -2.42
CA GLY A 379 -15.81 0.87 -3.81
C GLY A 379 -16.96 0.73 -4.81
N ILE A 380 -16.77 1.32 -6.00
CA ILE A 380 -17.62 1.13 -7.17
C ILE A 380 -16.70 0.73 -8.33
N VAL A 381 -16.92 -0.44 -8.91
CA VAL A 381 -16.05 -0.99 -9.95
C VAL A 381 -16.87 -1.19 -11.23
N PRO A 382 -16.61 -0.41 -12.30
CA PRO A 382 -17.26 -0.62 -13.58
C PRO A 382 -16.56 -1.71 -14.39
N HIS A 383 -17.33 -2.58 -15.04
CA HIS A 383 -16.81 -3.58 -16.00
C HIS A 383 -17.91 -4.10 -16.91
N ASP A 384 -17.58 -4.49 -18.15
CA ASP A 384 -18.52 -5.20 -19.05
C ASP A 384 -18.44 -6.70 -18.75
N ILE A 385 -19.35 -7.19 -17.91
CA ILE A 385 -19.24 -8.52 -17.28
C ILE A 385 -19.74 -9.63 -18.19
N ASP A 386 -20.72 -9.34 -19.05
CA ASP A 386 -21.29 -10.30 -19.99
C ASP A 386 -20.95 -10.01 -21.47
N GLY A 387 -20.02 -9.07 -21.71
CA GLY A 387 -19.45 -8.80 -23.02
C GLY A 387 -20.41 -8.10 -23.98
N ASN A 388 -21.43 -7.42 -23.45
CA ASN A 388 -22.48 -6.78 -24.24
C ASN A 388 -22.10 -5.36 -24.72
N GLY A 389 -20.96 -4.84 -24.27
CA GLY A 389 -20.44 -3.52 -24.59
C GLY A 389 -20.95 -2.38 -23.70
N LEU A 390 -21.78 -2.67 -22.70
CA LEU A 390 -22.23 -1.73 -21.68
C LEU A 390 -21.49 -2.02 -20.37
N LEU A 391 -21.08 -0.97 -19.67
CA LEU A 391 -20.45 -1.12 -18.37
C LEU A 391 -21.51 -1.39 -17.30
N ASP A 392 -21.33 -2.49 -16.58
CA ASP A 392 -22.03 -2.87 -15.37
C ASP A 392 -21.33 -2.25 -14.14
N LEU A 393 -22.00 -2.27 -12.98
CA LEU A 393 -21.45 -1.70 -11.76
C LEU A 393 -21.45 -2.70 -10.61
N PHE A 394 -20.29 -2.92 -10.02
CA PHE A 394 -20.15 -3.71 -8.80
C PHE A 394 -19.90 -2.78 -7.59
N PHE A 395 -20.75 -2.89 -6.57
CA PHE A 395 -20.66 -2.11 -5.33
C PHE A 395 -20.04 -2.96 -4.22
N CYS A 396 -18.88 -2.53 -3.74
CA CYS A 396 -18.21 -3.12 -2.57
C CYS A 396 -18.84 -2.54 -1.30
N VAL A 397 -19.61 -3.34 -0.58
CA VAL A 397 -20.30 -2.90 0.65
C VAL A 397 -19.56 -3.47 1.86
N TYR A 398 -18.99 -2.57 2.64
CA TYR A 398 -18.19 -2.94 3.81
C TYR A 398 -19.06 -3.35 4.99
N SER A 399 -20.11 -2.59 5.28
CA SER A 399 -20.97 -2.84 6.43
C SER A 399 -22.33 -2.19 6.27
N ASN A 400 -23.26 -2.55 7.14
CA ASN A 400 -24.53 -1.87 7.32
C ASN A 400 -24.85 -1.71 8.83
N ARG A 401 -26.00 -1.12 9.16
CA ARG A 401 -26.45 -0.91 10.55
C ARG A 401 -26.51 -2.20 11.39
N ASN A 402 -26.72 -3.34 10.76
CA ASN A 402 -26.82 -4.64 11.43
C ASN A 402 -25.45 -5.28 11.68
N SER A 403 -24.40 -4.77 11.06
CA SER A 403 -23.03 -5.27 11.25
C SER A 403 -22.53 -5.04 12.68
N LYS A 404 -21.69 -5.97 13.17
CA LYS A 404 -20.88 -5.93 14.41
C LYS A 404 -21.59 -6.15 15.74
N GLY A 405 -22.26 -7.29 15.91
CA GLY A 405 -22.49 -7.80 17.27
C GLY A 405 -22.58 -9.32 17.39
N PRO A 406 -22.35 -9.92 18.59
CA PRO A 406 -21.76 -9.39 19.84
C PRO A 406 -20.27 -9.75 20.08
N LYS A 407 -19.54 -10.34 19.13
CA LYS A 407 -18.11 -10.65 19.29
C LYS A 407 -17.33 -10.19 18.07
N TYR A 408 -17.43 -8.90 17.71
CA TYR A 408 -16.79 -8.33 16.52
C TYR A 408 -15.45 -9.00 16.23
N ASN A 409 -15.46 -9.85 15.19
CA ASN A 409 -14.33 -10.71 14.86
C ASN A 409 -13.40 -9.92 13.96
N ARG A 410 -12.11 -9.83 14.33
CA ARG A 410 -11.09 -9.14 13.54
C ARG A 410 -10.19 -10.11 12.77
N VAL A 411 -10.66 -11.34 12.61
CA VAL A 411 -9.89 -12.45 12.05
C VAL A 411 -10.73 -13.22 11.04
N MET A 412 -11.96 -13.58 11.38
CA MET A 412 -12.89 -14.28 10.47
C MET A 412 -14.27 -13.64 10.55
N ALA A 413 -14.42 -12.49 9.90
CA ALA A 413 -15.61 -11.66 9.93
C ALA A 413 -16.53 -11.98 8.74
N PHE A 414 -17.78 -12.31 9.05
CA PHE A 414 -18.83 -12.67 8.08
C PHE A 414 -20.13 -11.94 8.37
N ASP A 415 -20.06 -10.83 9.12
CA ASP A 415 -21.20 -10.00 9.52
C ASP A 415 -21.13 -8.58 8.93
N GLY A 416 -20.44 -8.43 7.79
CA GLY A 416 -20.49 -7.26 6.92
C GLY A 416 -21.84 -7.15 6.21
N ALA A 417 -21.84 -6.71 4.96
CA ALA A 417 -23.05 -6.53 4.16
C ALA A 417 -22.92 -7.18 2.79
N ASP A 418 -24.04 -7.45 2.13
CA ASP A 418 -24.04 -7.99 0.77
C ASP A 418 -23.45 -6.97 -0.21
N ASN A 419 -22.58 -7.45 -1.11
CA ASN A 419 -22.19 -6.70 -2.30
C ASN A 419 -23.32 -6.70 -3.33
N HIS A 420 -23.37 -5.68 -4.19
CA HIS A 420 -24.41 -5.57 -5.21
C HIS A 420 -23.83 -5.47 -6.61
N LEU A 421 -24.37 -6.25 -7.54
CA LEU A 421 -23.98 -6.24 -8.95
C LEU A 421 -25.13 -5.70 -9.79
N PHE A 422 -24.94 -4.54 -10.40
CA PHE A 422 -25.91 -3.87 -11.25
C PHE A 422 -25.58 -4.11 -12.72
N MET A 423 -26.40 -4.91 -13.39
CA MET A 423 -26.30 -5.15 -14.82
C MET A 423 -26.97 -4.03 -15.59
N ASN A 424 -26.23 -3.41 -16.52
CA ASN A 424 -26.70 -2.33 -17.35
C ASN A 424 -27.58 -2.86 -18.49
N LYS A 425 -28.80 -2.32 -18.59
CA LYS A 425 -29.80 -2.69 -19.61
C LYS A 425 -29.87 -1.65 -20.74
N GLY A 426 -28.94 -0.70 -20.74
CA GLY A 426 -28.88 0.44 -21.65
C GLY A 426 -29.73 1.61 -21.14
N HIS A 427 -29.43 2.80 -21.66
CA HIS A 427 -30.14 4.04 -21.33
C HIS A 427 -30.20 4.33 -19.82
N LEU A 428 -29.12 4.01 -19.10
CA LEU A 428 -29.00 4.18 -17.64
C LEU A 428 -30.07 3.41 -16.83
N ALA A 429 -30.63 2.34 -17.39
CA ALA A 429 -31.48 1.41 -16.67
C ALA A 429 -30.63 0.24 -16.15
N PHE A 430 -30.64 0.01 -14.84
CA PHE A 430 -29.88 -1.08 -14.22
C PHE A 430 -30.81 -2.09 -13.55
N THR A 431 -30.37 -3.34 -13.49
CA THR A 431 -31.00 -4.41 -12.69
C THR A 431 -29.96 -4.97 -11.74
N GLU A 432 -30.25 -5.01 -10.45
CA GLU A 432 -29.39 -5.68 -9.47
C GLU A 432 -29.55 -7.21 -9.62
N GLU A 433 -28.45 -7.92 -9.82
CA GLU A 433 -28.42 -9.35 -10.17
C GLU A 433 -27.33 -10.16 -9.42
N SER A 434 -26.74 -9.66 -8.32
CA SER A 434 -25.67 -10.37 -7.58
C SER A 434 -26.01 -11.83 -7.28
N GLU A 435 -27.12 -12.08 -6.56
CA GLU A 435 -27.54 -13.43 -6.17
C GLU A 435 -27.88 -14.29 -7.40
N ALA A 436 -28.53 -13.71 -8.40
CA ALA A 436 -28.92 -14.39 -9.64
C ALA A 436 -27.71 -14.80 -10.48
N ARG A 437 -26.62 -14.03 -10.37
CA ARG A 437 -25.34 -14.29 -11.02
C ARG A 437 -24.38 -15.10 -10.16
N GLY A 438 -24.73 -15.43 -8.93
CA GLY A 438 -23.98 -16.36 -8.07
C GLY A 438 -23.05 -15.69 -7.06
N ILE A 439 -22.97 -14.36 -7.05
CA ILE A 439 -22.19 -13.60 -6.06
C ILE A 439 -22.98 -13.52 -4.76
N ARG A 440 -22.37 -13.96 -3.66
CA ARG A 440 -23.01 -14.04 -2.33
C ARG A 440 -21.95 -13.90 -1.25
N GLY A 441 -22.30 -13.28 -0.13
CA GLY A 441 -21.40 -13.19 1.00
C GLY A 441 -21.56 -11.88 1.74
N THR A 442 -21.24 -11.91 3.03
CA THR A 442 -21.38 -10.78 3.95
C THR A 442 -20.04 -10.47 4.63
N GLN A 443 -18.95 -10.50 3.88
CA GLN A 443 -17.64 -10.04 4.36
C GLN A 443 -17.57 -8.51 4.36
N TYR A 444 -16.49 -7.95 4.91
CA TYR A 444 -16.26 -6.51 4.92
C TYR A 444 -15.49 -6.09 3.66
N THR A 445 -16.18 -6.05 2.53
CA THR A 445 -15.55 -5.77 1.23
C THR A 445 -15.13 -4.31 1.14
N TYR A 446 -13.83 -4.08 0.91
CA TYR A 446 -13.26 -2.73 0.78
C TYR A 446 -12.95 -2.38 -0.69
N VAL A 447 -12.44 -3.35 -1.43
CA VAL A 447 -11.98 -3.20 -2.82
C VAL A 447 -12.39 -4.41 -3.64
N ALA A 448 -12.58 -4.23 -4.94
CA ALA A 448 -12.74 -5.34 -5.86
C ALA A 448 -11.98 -5.07 -7.16
N LYS A 449 -11.67 -6.15 -7.89
CA LYS A 449 -10.99 -6.08 -9.18
C LYS A 449 -11.57 -7.09 -10.15
N PHE A 450 -12.03 -6.60 -11.29
CA PHE A 450 -12.31 -7.44 -12.44
C PHE A 450 -11.00 -7.69 -13.22
N TRP A 451 -10.65 -8.97 -13.40
CA TRP A 451 -9.49 -9.41 -14.17
C TRP A 451 -9.59 -10.92 -14.50
N ASP A 452 -8.90 -11.39 -15.53
CA ASP A 452 -8.89 -12.82 -15.96
C ASP A 452 -7.93 -13.65 -15.09
N PHE A 453 -8.35 -13.98 -13.86
CA PHE A 453 -7.47 -14.52 -12.82
C PHE A 453 -7.04 -15.96 -13.09
N ASP A 454 -7.85 -16.76 -13.78
CA ASP A 454 -7.51 -18.15 -14.14
C ASP A 454 -6.97 -18.34 -15.58
N PHE A 455 -6.91 -17.23 -16.33
CA PHE A 455 -6.40 -17.16 -17.70
C PHE A 455 -7.21 -18.02 -18.68
N ASP A 456 -8.53 -18.09 -18.50
CA ASP A 456 -9.44 -18.74 -19.43
C ASP A 456 -10.00 -17.80 -20.51
N GLY A 457 -9.77 -16.49 -20.35
CA GLY A 457 -10.13 -15.44 -21.30
C GLY A 457 -11.42 -14.70 -20.94
N ASP A 458 -12.12 -15.12 -19.89
CA ASP A 458 -13.27 -14.44 -19.32
C ASP A 458 -12.81 -13.57 -18.13
N THR A 459 -13.57 -12.52 -17.78
CA THR A 459 -13.18 -11.66 -16.66
C THR A 459 -13.81 -12.13 -15.36
N ASP A 460 -12.98 -12.53 -14.42
CA ASP A 460 -13.34 -12.93 -13.06
C ASP A 460 -13.43 -11.71 -12.12
N LEU A 461 -13.92 -11.94 -10.89
CA LEU A 461 -14.06 -10.92 -9.85
C LEU A 461 -13.30 -11.33 -8.58
N PHE A 462 -12.29 -10.55 -8.22
CA PHE A 462 -11.64 -10.61 -6.91
C PHE A 462 -12.29 -9.60 -5.95
N GLU A 463 -12.69 -10.06 -4.76
CA GLU A 463 -13.19 -9.24 -3.66
C GLU A 463 -12.17 -9.20 -2.51
N GLY A 464 -11.67 -8.00 -2.23
CA GLY A 464 -10.75 -7.72 -1.15
C GLY A 464 -11.47 -7.39 0.14
N ASN A 465 -11.30 -8.22 1.16
CA ASN A 465 -12.04 -8.14 2.42
C ASN A 465 -11.16 -7.70 3.60
N ASP A 466 -11.76 -6.94 4.50
CA ASP A 466 -11.21 -6.60 5.80
C ASP A 466 -11.63 -7.66 6.84
N PHE A 467 -10.71 -8.05 7.73
CA PHE A 467 -10.96 -9.01 8.81
C PHE A 467 -11.47 -10.41 8.38
N GLY A 468 -11.21 -10.83 7.15
CA GLY A 468 -11.66 -12.13 6.61
C GLY A 468 -10.89 -12.53 5.35
N PRO A 469 -11.15 -13.72 4.81
CA PRO A 469 -10.55 -14.15 3.55
C PRO A 469 -11.09 -13.32 2.39
N ASN A 470 -10.26 -13.12 1.37
CA ASN A 470 -10.71 -12.58 0.09
C ASN A 470 -11.56 -13.62 -0.64
N HIS A 471 -12.34 -13.18 -1.62
CA HIS A 471 -13.03 -14.08 -2.54
C HIS A 471 -12.51 -13.92 -3.96
N LEU A 472 -12.55 -15.02 -4.70
CA LEU A 472 -12.37 -15.04 -6.14
C LEU A 472 -13.57 -15.73 -6.78
N TRP A 473 -14.28 -15.00 -7.61
CA TRP A 473 -15.46 -15.44 -8.33
C TRP A 473 -15.10 -15.66 -9.81
N LEU A 474 -15.11 -16.90 -10.27
CA LEU A 474 -14.81 -17.26 -11.66
C LEU A 474 -16.03 -17.04 -12.54
N ASN A 475 -15.87 -16.33 -13.64
CA ASN A 475 -16.93 -16.00 -14.58
C ASN A 475 -17.00 -17.01 -15.74
N ASP A 476 -18.18 -17.49 -16.10
CA ASP A 476 -18.39 -18.38 -17.26
C ASP A 476 -18.41 -17.67 -18.64
N GLY A 477 -17.91 -16.43 -18.70
CA GLY A 477 -17.94 -15.56 -19.87
C GLY A 477 -19.31 -14.95 -20.19
N LYS A 478 -20.35 -15.28 -19.42
CA LYS A 478 -21.71 -14.72 -19.56
C LYS A 478 -22.14 -13.98 -18.30
N GLY A 479 -21.19 -13.75 -17.40
CA GLY A 479 -21.39 -13.11 -16.11
C GLY A 479 -22.15 -13.98 -15.12
N ARG A 480 -22.03 -15.31 -15.21
CA ARG A 480 -22.40 -16.22 -14.12
C ARG A 480 -21.13 -16.60 -13.37
N PHE A 481 -21.13 -16.29 -12.09
CA PHE A 481 -20.00 -16.47 -11.20
C PHE A 481 -20.13 -17.75 -10.38
N SER A 482 -19.00 -18.42 -10.19
CA SER A 482 -18.83 -19.50 -9.22
C SER A 482 -17.65 -19.18 -8.30
N ASP A 483 -17.82 -19.47 -7.01
CA ASP A 483 -16.77 -19.34 -6.00
C ASP A 483 -15.57 -20.27 -6.31
N ALA A 484 -14.38 -19.70 -6.43
CA ALA A 484 -13.13 -20.45 -6.58
C ALA A 484 -12.63 -20.93 -5.22
N THR A 485 -13.13 -22.04 -4.72
CA THR A 485 -12.69 -22.57 -3.41
C THR A 485 -11.20 -22.91 -3.38
N ASP A 486 -10.52 -22.63 -2.27
CA ASP A 486 -9.11 -22.94 -2.00
C ASP A 486 -8.12 -22.21 -2.95
N HIS A 487 -8.45 -20.98 -3.34
CA HIS A 487 -7.60 -20.16 -4.21
C HIS A 487 -6.45 -19.51 -3.42
N ILE A 488 -5.29 -19.30 -4.02
CA ILE A 488 -4.12 -18.79 -3.28
C ILE A 488 -4.34 -17.41 -2.60
N PHE A 489 -5.37 -16.66 -3.01
CA PHE A 489 -5.70 -15.36 -2.42
C PHE A 489 -6.70 -15.46 -1.25
N ASP A 490 -7.39 -16.60 -1.05
CA ASP A 490 -8.24 -16.87 0.13
C ASP A 490 -7.46 -17.47 1.31
N ALA A 491 -6.22 -17.89 1.06
CA ALA A 491 -5.48 -18.75 1.98
C ALA A 491 -5.40 -18.17 3.40
N ASP A 492 -5.49 -16.84 3.53
CA ASP A 492 -5.30 -16.12 4.78
C ASP A 492 -6.32 -15.00 4.96
N SER A 493 -6.88 -14.90 6.17
CA SER A 493 -7.56 -13.69 6.61
C SER A 493 -6.62 -12.51 6.58
N ASN A 494 -7.00 -11.43 5.92
CA ASN A 494 -6.17 -10.25 5.76
C ASN A 494 -6.96 -8.96 5.97
N TYR A 495 -6.26 -7.84 5.83
CA TYR A 495 -6.79 -6.49 5.93
C TYR A 495 -6.73 -5.84 4.56
N THR A 496 -7.38 -6.44 3.57
CA THR A 496 -7.19 -6.04 2.18
C THR A 496 -7.87 -4.69 1.91
N MET A 497 -7.05 -3.69 1.59
CA MET A 497 -7.49 -2.30 1.36
C MET A 497 -7.35 -1.86 -0.10
N GLY A 498 -6.43 -2.47 -0.85
CA GLY A 498 -6.17 -2.13 -2.24
C GLY A 498 -5.60 -3.30 -3.04
N VAL A 499 -5.81 -3.27 -4.35
CA VAL A 499 -5.32 -4.29 -5.28
C VAL A 499 -4.91 -3.65 -6.61
N THR A 500 -3.79 -4.11 -7.16
CA THR A 500 -3.33 -3.71 -8.49
C THR A 500 -2.76 -4.92 -9.24
N VAL A 501 -2.95 -4.96 -10.56
CA VAL A 501 -2.51 -6.06 -11.43
C VAL A 501 -1.75 -5.49 -12.62
N ALA A 502 -0.52 -5.96 -12.84
CA ALA A 502 0.31 -5.54 -13.96
C ALA A 502 1.40 -6.58 -14.28
N ASP A 503 1.85 -6.63 -15.54
CA ASP A 503 3.15 -7.21 -15.91
C ASP A 503 4.26 -6.24 -15.48
N TRP A 504 4.50 -6.18 -14.16
CA TRP A 504 5.30 -5.11 -13.55
C TRP A 504 6.79 -5.15 -13.97
N ASP A 505 7.34 -6.34 -14.19
CA ASP A 505 8.74 -6.57 -14.58
C ASP A 505 8.93 -6.81 -16.08
N ASN A 506 7.90 -6.50 -16.88
CA ASN A 506 7.92 -6.59 -18.34
C ASN A 506 8.32 -8.00 -18.86
N THR A 507 8.00 -9.05 -18.11
CA THR A 507 8.30 -10.44 -18.49
C THR A 507 7.22 -11.06 -19.37
N GLY A 508 6.06 -10.43 -19.47
CA GLY A 508 4.86 -10.99 -20.06
C GLY A 508 4.08 -11.89 -19.09
N ALA A 509 4.50 -11.96 -17.83
CA ALA A 509 3.77 -12.64 -16.77
C ALA A 509 3.12 -11.60 -15.86
N TRP A 510 1.84 -11.81 -15.54
CA TRP A 510 1.12 -10.86 -14.69
C TRP A 510 1.47 -11.05 -13.23
N SER A 511 1.49 -9.93 -12.51
CA SER A 511 1.61 -9.89 -11.08
C SER A 511 0.44 -9.13 -10.48
N MET A 512 0.03 -9.54 -9.30
CA MET A 512 -0.94 -8.84 -8.48
C MET A 512 -0.25 -8.40 -7.18
N TYR A 513 -0.49 -7.17 -6.76
CA TYR A 513 -0.11 -6.71 -5.43
C TYR A 513 -1.37 -6.35 -4.64
N ILE A 514 -1.40 -6.80 -3.38
CA ILE A 514 -2.48 -6.57 -2.43
C ILE A 514 -1.93 -5.76 -1.25
N SER A 515 -2.52 -4.59 -1.03
CA SER A 515 -2.24 -3.77 0.15
C SER A 515 -2.96 -4.33 1.38
N ASN A 516 -2.19 -4.60 2.43
CA ASN A 516 -2.64 -5.11 3.72
C ASN A 516 -1.93 -4.36 4.87
N MET A 517 -2.25 -4.71 6.12
CA MET A 517 -1.57 -4.16 7.29
C MET A 517 -0.33 -4.97 7.67
N TYR A 518 0.85 -4.37 7.59
CA TYR A 518 2.07 -4.95 8.11
C TYR A 518 2.26 -4.61 9.60
N SER A 519 2.59 -5.61 10.43
CA SER A 519 2.83 -5.41 11.87
C SER A 519 4.17 -5.97 12.35
N HIS A 520 5.15 -5.09 12.57
CA HIS A 520 6.40 -5.48 13.24
C HIS A 520 6.17 -6.13 14.61
N ALA A 521 5.22 -5.60 15.39
CA ALA A 521 4.94 -6.10 16.74
C ALA A 521 4.31 -7.50 16.68
N GLY A 522 3.36 -7.71 15.75
CA GLY A 522 2.74 -9.01 15.52
C GLY A 522 3.79 -10.07 15.16
N ASN A 523 4.62 -9.79 14.16
CA ASN A 523 5.67 -10.69 13.70
C ASN A 523 6.65 -11.12 14.82
N ARG A 524 6.91 -10.23 15.79
CA ARG A 524 7.79 -10.52 16.93
C ARG A 524 7.10 -11.24 18.08
N ILE A 525 5.88 -10.85 18.41
CA ILE A 525 5.22 -11.29 19.66
C ILE A 525 4.55 -12.65 19.47
N ILE A 526 3.89 -12.87 18.34
CA ILE A 526 3.02 -14.02 18.09
C ILE A 526 3.78 -15.37 18.19
N PRO A 527 4.99 -15.53 17.63
CA PRO A 527 5.73 -16.79 17.74
C PRO A 527 6.06 -17.14 19.20
N LEU A 528 6.33 -16.12 20.02
CA LEU A 528 6.75 -16.23 21.41
C LEU A 528 5.59 -16.48 22.41
N MET A 529 4.33 -16.41 21.95
CA MET A 529 3.17 -16.57 22.84
C MET A 529 3.11 -17.99 23.42
N LYS A 530 3.15 -18.11 24.75
CA LYS A 530 3.02 -19.41 25.44
C LYS A 530 1.55 -19.77 25.61
N GLY A 531 1.22 -21.06 25.49
CA GLY A 531 -0.14 -21.56 25.69
C GLY A 531 -1.12 -21.25 24.54
N VAL A 532 -0.64 -20.67 23.44
CA VAL A 532 -1.40 -20.49 22.20
C VAL A 532 -1.09 -21.64 21.26
N LYS A 533 -2.12 -22.22 20.63
CA LYS A 533 -1.99 -23.31 19.67
C LYS A 533 -1.21 -22.85 18.43
N SER A 534 -0.49 -23.77 17.78
CA SER A 534 0.33 -23.46 16.60
C SER A 534 -0.49 -22.85 15.47
N GLU A 535 -1.68 -23.38 15.20
CA GLU A 535 -2.56 -22.92 14.13
C GLU A 535 -3.03 -21.48 14.37
N THR A 536 -3.26 -21.11 15.64
CA THR A 536 -3.62 -19.72 16.01
C THR A 536 -2.43 -18.77 15.86
N LYS A 537 -1.20 -19.26 16.10
CA LYS A 537 0.01 -18.45 15.87
C LYS A 537 0.26 -18.25 14.38
N GLU A 538 0.09 -19.29 13.57
CA GLU A 538 0.22 -19.21 12.12
C GLU A 538 -0.74 -18.15 11.57
N LEU A 539 -2.02 -18.22 11.92
CA LEU A 539 -3.01 -17.20 11.52
C LEU A 539 -2.65 -15.79 11.99
N GLY A 540 -2.16 -15.65 13.22
CA GLY A 540 -1.69 -14.36 13.72
C GLY A 540 -0.45 -13.83 12.98
N MET A 541 0.47 -14.72 12.61
CA MET A 541 1.67 -14.37 11.84
C MET A 541 1.31 -13.92 10.43
N LEU A 542 0.33 -14.56 9.81
CA LEU A 542 -0.18 -14.18 8.49
C LEU A 542 -0.79 -12.77 8.52
N LEU A 543 -1.65 -12.49 9.50
CA LEU A 543 -2.19 -11.13 9.74
C LEU A 543 -1.10 -10.08 10.00
N ALA A 544 0.05 -10.48 10.52
CA ALA A 544 1.17 -9.58 10.77
C ALA A 544 2.13 -9.46 9.57
N ARG A 545 2.10 -10.42 8.64
CA ARG A 545 3.02 -10.56 7.50
C ARG A 545 2.94 -9.38 6.54
N GLY A 546 1.77 -8.75 6.45
CA GLY A 546 1.54 -7.51 5.72
C GLY A 546 1.13 -7.71 4.27
N ASN A 547 1.59 -6.79 3.44
CA ASN A 547 1.24 -6.73 2.03
C ASN A 547 1.69 -7.98 1.29
N GLN A 548 1.00 -8.33 0.22
CA GLN A 548 1.27 -9.54 -0.54
C GLN A 548 1.48 -9.21 -2.01
N MET A 549 2.38 -9.96 -2.64
CA MET A 549 2.57 -9.94 -4.07
C MET A 549 2.39 -11.36 -4.58
N TYR A 550 1.67 -11.51 -5.69
CA TYR A 550 1.46 -12.77 -6.37
C TYR A 550 1.97 -12.64 -7.80
N GLU A 551 2.68 -13.64 -8.28
CA GLU A 551 3.20 -13.68 -9.65
C GLU A 551 2.65 -14.92 -10.34
N TYR A 552 2.09 -14.72 -11.52
CA TYR A 552 1.57 -15.82 -12.32
C TYR A 552 2.71 -16.58 -12.98
N VAL A 553 2.65 -17.91 -12.92
CA VAL A 553 3.58 -18.81 -13.58
C VAL A 553 2.86 -19.54 -14.73
N PRO A 554 3.07 -19.11 -15.99
CA PRO A 554 2.35 -19.68 -17.14
C PRO A 554 2.52 -21.19 -17.31
N ALA A 555 3.72 -21.71 -17.04
CA ALA A 555 4.02 -23.14 -17.19
C ALA A 555 3.19 -24.04 -16.25
N GLY A 556 2.73 -23.51 -15.12
CA GLY A 556 1.89 -24.21 -14.15
C GLY A 556 0.46 -23.72 -14.07
N ARG A 557 0.10 -22.66 -14.83
CA ARG A 557 -1.17 -21.93 -14.74
C ARG A 557 -1.59 -21.63 -13.31
N GLN A 558 -0.66 -21.11 -12.52
CA GLN A 558 -0.87 -20.87 -11.10
C GLN A 558 -0.23 -19.56 -10.68
N TRP A 559 -0.86 -18.94 -9.69
CA TRP A 559 -0.29 -17.82 -8.96
C TRP A 559 0.62 -18.33 -7.85
N ILE A 560 1.71 -17.60 -7.58
CA ILE A 560 2.62 -17.88 -6.48
C ILE A 560 2.81 -16.61 -5.67
N GLU A 561 2.61 -16.69 -4.35
CA GLU A 561 2.91 -15.58 -3.46
C GLU A 561 4.44 -15.37 -3.39
N SER A 562 4.88 -14.14 -3.63
CA SER A 562 6.28 -13.74 -3.70
C SER A 562 6.59 -12.45 -2.94
N GLY A 563 5.63 -11.86 -2.22
CA GLY A 563 5.77 -10.55 -1.55
C GLY A 563 6.95 -10.49 -0.58
N VAL A 564 7.13 -11.53 0.25
CA VAL A 564 8.30 -11.62 1.15
C VAL A 564 9.59 -11.82 0.36
N LYS A 565 9.55 -12.66 -0.69
CA LYS A 565 10.71 -12.90 -1.56
C LYS A 565 11.15 -11.63 -2.28
N ARG A 566 10.21 -10.79 -2.69
CA ARG A 566 10.42 -9.52 -3.38
C ARG A 566 10.73 -8.38 -2.41
N GLY A 567 10.56 -8.58 -1.09
CA GLY A 567 10.79 -7.56 -0.07
C GLY A 567 9.73 -6.45 -0.04
N VAL A 568 8.57 -6.68 -0.67
CA VAL A 568 7.50 -5.69 -0.82
C VAL A 568 6.37 -5.89 0.18
N ASN A 569 6.46 -6.89 1.06
CA ASN A 569 5.45 -7.10 2.10
C ASN A 569 5.47 -6.00 3.19
N TRP A 570 6.58 -5.27 3.29
CA TRP A 570 6.80 -4.27 4.31
C TRP A 570 6.56 -2.83 3.80
N ALA A 571 5.29 -2.44 3.78
CA ALA A 571 4.83 -1.08 3.49
C ALA A 571 3.82 -0.64 4.57
N ASP A 572 4.25 -0.78 5.84
CA ASP A 572 3.50 -0.48 7.07
C ASP A 572 1.97 -0.72 6.96
N TRP A 573 1.12 0.24 7.34
CA TRP A 573 -0.33 0.12 7.16
C TRP A 573 -0.70 0.73 5.81
N ALA A 574 -0.85 -0.14 4.80
CA ALA A 574 -1.21 0.27 3.45
C ALA A 574 -2.72 0.39 3.28
N TRP A 575 -3.14 1.46 2.62
CA TRP A 575 -4.53 1.74 2.25
C TRP A 575 -4.79 1.55 0.75
N ALA A 576 -3.76 1.69 -0.08
CA ALA A 576 -3.85 1.44 -1.52
C ALA A 576 -2.51 1.08 -2.13
N CYS A 577 -2.54 0.63 -3.38
CA CYS A 577 -1.38 0.33 -4.19
C CYS A 577 -1.64 0.61 -5.67
N LEU A 578 -0.57 0.86 -6.41
CA LEU A 578 -0.61 1.03 -7.85
C LEU A 578 0.72 0.61 -8.48
N PHE A 579 0.67 -0.22 -9.53
CA PHE A 579 1.78 -0.35 -10.46
C PHE A 579 1.71 0.74 -11.52
N TRP A 580 2.78 1.51 -11.68
CA TRP A 580 2.86 2.59 -12.66
C TRP A 580 4.31 2.97 -12.95
N ASP A 581 4.55 3.64 -14.07
CA ASP A 581 5.88 4.07 -14.52
C ASP A 581 5.97 5.60 -14.41
N PRO A 582 6.36 6.16 -13.26
CA PRO A 582 6.37 7.61 -13.01
C PRO A 582 7.43 8.37 -13.80
N ASP A 583 8.55 7.74 -14.12
CA ASP A 583 9.68 8.38 -14.78
C ASP A 583 9.76 8.05 -16.29
N ASN A 584 8.85 7.19 -16.77
CA ASN A 584 8.74 6.73 -18.14
C ASN A 584 10.00 5.98 -18.62
N ASP A 585 10.68 5.27 -17.72
CA ASP A 585 11.84 4.45 -18.09
C ASP A 585 11.45 3.10 -18.74
N GLY A 586 10.16 2.76 -18.68
CA GLY A 586 9.55 1.58 -19.26
C GLY A 586 9.27 0.48 -18.25
N ASP A 587 9.84 0.53 -17.05
CA ASP A 587 9.57 -0.39 -15.95
C ASP A 587 8.46 0.17 -15.05
N ARG A 588 7.63 -0.71 -14.49
CA ARG A 588 6.57 -0.26 -13.58
C ARG A 588 7.08 -0.33 -12.15
N ASP A 589 7.06 0.81 -11.48
CA ASP A 589 7.23 0.91 -10.05
C ASP A 589 5.97 0.51 -9.29
N LEU A 590 6.18 0.09 -8.04
CA LEU A 590 5.12 -0.12 -7.06
C LEU A 590 5.00 1.09 -6.15
N PHE A 591 3.88 1.81 -6.27
CA PHE A 591 3.48 2.80 -5.28
C PHE A 591 2.56 2.15 -4.25
N VAL A 592 2.83 2.37 -2.97
CA VAL A 592 1.96 1.95 -1.86
C VAL A 592 1.61 3.19 -1.04
N ALA A 593 0.31 3.50 -0.94
CA ALA A 593 -0.15 4.55 -0.04
C ALA A 593 -0.24 3.95 1.36
N ASP A 594 0.76 4.23 2.19
CA ASP A 594 0.77 3.84 3.59
C ASP A 594 0.77 5.06 4.52
N GLY A 595 0.40 4.80 5.78
CA GLY A 595 0.49 5.79 6.83
C GLY A 595 -0.85 6.28 7.36
N TYR A 596 -0.73 7.11 8.38
CA TYR A 596 -1.80 7.65 9.20
C TYR A 596 -1.32 9.06 9.60
N THR A 597 -2.23 9.94 10.02
CA THR A 597 -2.00 11.39 10.11
C THR A 597 -0.68 11.80 10.81
N THR A 598 0.16 12.56 10.09
CA THR A 598 1.49 12.99 10.55
C THR A 598 1.43 14.18 11.53
N ASN A 599 2.27 14.15 12.56
CA ASN A 599 2.37 15.27 13.52
C ASN A 599 3.20 16.44 12.98
N SER A 600 2.94 17.65 13.50
CA SER A 600 3.79 18.82 13.20
C SER A 600 5.15 18.78 13.90
N ASP A 601 5.28 18.02 15.00
CA ASP A 601 6.56 17.79 15.67
C ASP A 601 7.24 16.52 15.11
N PRO A 602 8.38 16.64 14.40
CA PRO A 602 9.12 15.51 13.85
C PRO A 602 9.77 14.59 14.92
N LYS A 603 9.53 14.86 16.21
CA LYS A 603 9.91 13.99 17.34
C LYS A 603 8.73 13.20 17.90
N THR A 604 7.50 13.52 17.51
CA THR A 604 6.29 12.81 17.95
C THR A 604 5.97 11.71 16.94
N PRO A 605 5.66 10.46 17.38
CA PRO A 605 5.35 9.38 16.45
C PRO A 605 4.05 9.67 15.72
N ASP A 606 4.03 9.45 14.41
CA ASP A 606 2.79 9.41 13.62
C ASP A 606 1.87 8.32 14.19
N TYR A 607 0.59 8.65 14.31
CA TYR A 607 -0.46 7.74 14.77
C TYR A 607 -1.19 7.21 13.59
#